data_AF-A0A6C1QNE1-F1
#
_entry.id   AF-A0A6C1QNE1-F1
#
_cell.length_a   1.000
_cell.length_b   1.000
_cell.length_c   1.000
_cell.angle_alpha   90.00
_cell.angle_beta   90.00
_cell.angle_gamma   90.00
#
_symmetry.space_group_name_H-M   'P 1'
#
loop_
_entity.id
_entity.type
_entity.pdbx_description
1 polymer ?
#
loop_
_entity_poly.entity_id
_entity_poly.type
_entity_poly.pdbx_seq_one_letter_code
_entity_poly.pdbx_strand_id
1 'polypeptide(L)'
;MCSIKFAEKTRSRPTSSCTCSRSSGRSTGKSILAALRTRKVFTFRDGFRTVSLMVDYNAGHAVPAHRPRVTLVTGERGAGKSTLCNAISVRARVDQRTPCGVISIAVYDDRAHKVGIDAIELTSRHRFPLARRDGTLVGSTWSCYSFSDDAFTHCVSTTVESLDSGADLLILDEIGPLELSAQKGFLPILRHLECARLPLQTFLVVRPTLLDDMKHFFNGCADRPLVQTIEVTPETRSHIARSLGVSSD
;
A
#
# COMPACT_ATOMS: atom_id res chain seq x y z
N MET A 1 12.27 1.26 -16.13
CA MET A 1 13.25 0.73 -15.15
C MET A 1 13.44 1.77 -14.06
N CYS A 2 12.70 1.61 -12.95
CA CYS A 2 12.93 2.31 -11.70
C CYS A 2 14.10 1.62 -10.98
N SER A 3 14.95 2.34 -10.27
CA SER A 3 16.01 1.75 -9.45
C SER A 3 15.99 2.39 -8.07
N ILE A 4 15.50 1.65 -7.10
CA ILE A 4 15.47 2.06 -5.69
C ILE A 4 16.88 1.84 -5.12
N LYS A 5 17.51 2.89 -4.58
CA LYS A 5 18.76 2.79 -3.81
C LYS A 5 18.49 3.21 -2.37
N PHE A 6 18.71 2.29 -1.43
CA PHE A 6 18.72 2.59 0.00
C PHE A 6 20.06 3.25 0.36
N ALA A 7 20.02 4.38 1.07
CA ALA A 7 21.22 5.03 1.59
C ALA A 7 21.04 5.32 3.09
N GLU A 8 21.89 4.70 3.92
CA GLU A 8 22.01 5.02 5.35
C GLU A 8 22.88 6.27 5.54
N LYS A 9 22.47 7.17 6.44
CA LYS A 9 23.36 8.22 6.94
C LYS A 9 23.04 8.55 8.40
N THR A 10 24.08 8.57 9.24
CA THR A 10 24.00 8.76 10.69
C THR A 10 24.39 10.19 11.15
N ARG A 11 23.63 10.72 12.14
CA ARG A 11 23.79 11.95 12.98
C ARG A 11 23.65 13.32 12.25
N SER A 12 23.12 14.43 12.80
CA SER A 12 22.86 14.97 14.16
C SER A 12 21.64 15.98 14.18
N ARG A 13 21.32 16.65 15.32
CA ARG A 13 20.08 17.45 15.67
C ARG A 13 19.85 18.77 14.83
N PRO A 14 18.83 19.61 15.10
CA PRO A 14 17.39 19.53 14.74
C PRO A 14 16.88 20.77 13.94
N THR A 15 15.85 20.64 13.09
CA THR A 15 14.86 21.69 12.70
C THR A 15 13.83 21.09 11.73
N SER A 16 12.54 21.33 11.96
CA SER A 16 11.48 20.96 11.03
C SER A 16 11.39 22.01 9.93
N SER A 17 11.96 21.71 8.77
CA SER A 17 11.73 22.48 7.53
C SER A 17 11.57 21.52 6.37
N CYS A 18 10.40 21.57 5.73
CA CYS A 18 10.15 20.89 4.48
C CYS A 18 10.71 21.77 3.35
N THR A 19 11.91 21.46 2.86
CA THR A 19 12.52 22.21 1.75
C THR A 19 12.43 21.41 0.46
N CYS A 20 11.64 21.92 -0.48
CA CYS A 20 11.60 21.46 -1.87
C CYS A 20 12.67 22.21 -2.67
N SER A 21 13.80 21.57 -3.00
CA SER A 21 14.80 22.15 -3.89
C SER A 21 14.68 21.53 -5.29
N ARG A 22 14.35 22.37 -6.29
CA ARG A 22 14.45 22.02 -7.71
C ARG A 22 15.90 22.17 -8.17
N SER A 23 16.54 21.09 -8.62
CA SER A 23 17.80 21.18 -9.36
C SER A 23 17.54 20.91 -10.84
N SER A 24 17.60 21.96 -11.66
CA SER A 24 17.56 21.86 -13.12
C SER A 24 18.98 21.76 -13.67
N GLY A 25 19.40 20.58 -14.09
CA GLY A 25 20.61 20.43 -14.89
C GLY A 25 20.35 20.87 -16.33
N ARG A 26 21.06 21.88 -16.82
CA ARG A 26 21.08 22.23 -18.26
C ARG A 26 21.98 21.22 -18.99
N SER A 27 21.44 20.50 -19.97
CA SER A 27 22.24 19.84 -21.01
C SER A 27 22.10 20.62 -22.32
N THR A 28 23.24 20.95 -22.91
CA THR A 28 23.36 21.61 -24.21
C THR A 28 23.20 20.59 -25.33
N GLY A 29 22.19 20.79 -26.18
CA GLY A 29 22.14 20.46 -27.60
C GLY A 29 22.53 19.05 -28.06
N LYS A 30 21.52 18.17 -28.23
CA LYS A 30 21.19 17.47 -29.50
C LYS A 30 19.97 16.56 -29.26
N SER A 31 19.05 16.59 -30.23
CA SER A 31 17.84 15.78 -30.39
C SER A 31 17.83 14.41 -29.66
N ILE A 32 16.90 14.26 -28.72
CA ILE A 32 16.10 13.06 -28.38
C ILE A 32 15.08 13.55 -27.34
N LEU A 33 13.85 13.05 -27.40
CA LEU A 33 12.76 13.28 -26.46
C LEU A 33 13.19 12.85 -25.02
N ALA A 34 13.99 13.66 -24.34
CA ALA A 34 14.42 13.39 -22.99
C ALA A 34 13.25 13.71 -22.06
N ALA A 35 12.47 12.68 -21.71
CA ALA A 35 11.46 12.78 -20.68
C ALA A 35 12.09 13.43 -19.44
N LEU A 36 11.56 14.59 -19.03
CA LEU A 36 12.01 15.28 -17.84
C LEU A 36 11.76 14.37 -16.64
N ARG A 37 12.84 13.72 -16.16
CA ARG A 37 12.79 12.95 -14.92
C ARG A 37 12.74 13.91 -13.76
N THR A 38 11.58 14.04 -13.14
CA THR A 38 11.46 14.73 -11.86
C THR A 38 11.75 13.74 -10.74
N ARG A 39 12.67 14.12 -9.86
CA ARG A 39 13.03 13.36 -8.66
C ARG A 39 12.28 13.94 -7.48
N LYS A 40 11.57 13.10 -6.74
CA LYS A 40 10.98 13.47 -5.46
C LYS A 40 11.55 12.56 -4.38
N VAL A 41 12.15 13.18 -3.36
CA VAL A 41 12.69 12.49 -2.19
C VAL A 41 11.66 12.67 -1.07
N PHE A 42 11.12 11.57 -0.58
CA PHE A 42 10.25 11.56 0.60
C PHE A 42 11.03 11.07 1.79
N THR A 43 11.20 11.94 2.78
CA THR A 43 12.00 11.65 3.99
C THR A 43 11.05 11.45 5.16
N PHE A 44 10.93 10.21 5.63
CA PHE A 44 10.11 9.83 6.78
C PHE A 44 10.98 9.77 8.02
N ARG A 45 10.58 10.46 9.11
CA ARG A 45 11.21 10.37 10.43
C ARG A 45 10.23 9.69 11.38
N ASP A 46 10.57 8.49 11.84
CA ASP A 46 9.95 7.92 13.04
C ASP A 46 11.03 7.75 14.09
N GLY A 47 10.93 8.52 15.18
CA GLY A 47 11.70 8.50 16.44
C GLY A 47 13.24 8.34 16.40
N PHE A 48 13.75 7.33 15.72
CA PHE A 48 15.14 6.89 15.65
C PHE A 48 15.67 6.65 14.23
N ARG A 49 14.83 6.58 13.18
CA ARG A 49 15.26 6.30 11.80
C ARG A 49 14.68 7.28 10.78
N THR A 50 15.46 7.53 9.73
CA THR A 50 15.04 8.32 8.56
C THR A 50 14.99 7.41 7.34
N VAL A 51 13.80 7.13 6.82
CA VAL A 51 13.64 6.38 5.57
C VAL A 51 13.43 7.38 4.44
N SER A 52 14.33 7.39 3.45
CA SER A 52 14.18 8.23 2.27
C SER A 52 13.73 7.37 1.08
N LEU A 53 12.50 7.56 0.62
CA LEU A 53 12.02 6.96 -0.62
C LEU A 53 12.36 7.92 -1.77
N MET A 54 13.18 7.47 -2.72
CA MET A 54 13.44 8.18 -3.96
C MET A 54 12.55 7.63 -5.06
N VAL A 55 11.70 8.49 -5.65
CA VAL A 55 10.86 8.13 -6.79
C VAL A 55 11.28 8.95 -8.00
N ASP A 56 11.69 8.27 -9.08
CA ASP A 56 11.94 8.87 -10.39
C ASP A 56 10.64 8.87 -11.20
N TYR A 57 10.18 10.03 -11.67
CA TYR A 57 9.01 10.16 -12.55
C TYR A 57 9.42 10.19 -14.03
N ASN A 58 8.57 9.70 -14.93
CA ASN A 58 8.72 9.92 -16.37
C ASN A 58 7.41 10.55 -16.91
N ALA A 59 7.50 11.77 -17.43
CA ALA A 59 6.36 12.57 -17.91
C ALA A 59 5.83 12.18 -19.30
N GLY A 60 5.99 10.92 -19.70
CA GLY A 60 5.55 10.44 -21.01
C GLY A 60 5.14 8.99 -20.93
N HIS A 61 3.88 8.72 -20.60
CA HIS A 61 3.33 7.38 -20.65
C HIS A 61 2.05 7.38 -21.50
N ALA A 62 2.00 6.46 -22.45
CA ALA A 62 0.81 6.17 -23.24
C ALA A 62 -0.35 5.79 -22.31
N VAL A 63 -1.55 6.25 -22.66
CA VAL A 63 -2.80 5.93 -21.94
C VAL A 63 -2.98 4.40 -21.95
N PRO A 64 -3.15 3.75 -20.78
CA PRO A 64 -3.44 2.32 -20.71
C PRO A 64 -4.70 1.98 -21.54
N ALA A 65 -4.69 0.86 -22.25
CA ALA A 65 -5.88 0.36 -22.97
C ALA A 65 -7.09 0.16 -22.05
N HIS A 66 -6.86 -0.08 -20.75
CA HIS A 66 -7.89 -0.20 -19.73
C HIS A 66 -7.62 0.72 -18.53
N ARG A 67 -8.68 1.40 -18.08
CA ARG A 67 -8.68 2.25 -16.90
C ARG A 67 -8.51 1.40 -15.63
N PRO A 68 -7.51 1.66 -14.76
CA PRO A 68 -7.33 0.92 -13.52
C PRO A 68 -8.59 0.90 -12.66
N ARG A 69 -8.88 -0.22 -11.98
CA ARG A 69 -10.03 -0.35 -11.08
C ARG A 69 -9.58 -0.36 -9.62
N VAL A 70 -10.19 0.49 -8.81
CA VAL A 70 -9.99 0.53 -7.36
C VAL A 70 -11.28 0.10 -6.69
N THR A 71 -11.20 -0.95 -5.87
CA THR A 71 -12.29 -1.47 -5.07
C THR A 71 -12.02 -1.17 -3.60
N LEU A 72 -12.80 -0.27 -3.02
CA LEU A 72 -12.80 0.00 -1.59
C LEU A 72 -13.71 -1.02 -0.90
N VAL A 73 -13.12 -1.91 -0.12
CA VAL A 73 -13.78 -2.98 0.62
C VAL A 73 -14.10 -2.47 2.02
N THR A 74 -15.38 -2.30 2.33
CA THR A 74 -15.86 -1.87 3.65
C THR A 74 -16.76 -2.94 4.27
N GLY A 75 -17.19 -2.70 5.50
CA GLY A 75 -18.11 -3.55 6.23
C GLY A 75 -17.72 -3.66 7.70
N GLU A 76 -18.64 -4.20 8.50
CA GLU A 76 -18.48 -4.32 9.94
C GLU A 76 -17.26 -5.15 10.36
N ARG A 77 -16.84 -4.95 11.61
CA ARG A 77 -15.78 -5.81 12.18
C ARG A 77 -16.28 -7.26 12.20
N GLY A 78 -15.45 -8.17 11.70
CA GLY A 78 -15.82 -9.60 11.61
C GLY A 78 -16.63 -9.98 10.37
N ALA A 79 -16.96 -9.04 9.48
CA ALA A 79 -17.72 -9.34 8.26
C ALA A 79 -17.00 -10.26 7.24
N GLY A 80 -15.71 -10.56 7.46
CA GLY A 80 -14.93 -11.45 6.60
C GLY A 80 -14.17 -10.74 5.47
N LYS A 81 -13.85 -9.45 5.63
CA LYS A 81 -13.05 -8.67 4.65
C LYS A 81 -11.69 -9.30 4.36
N SER A 82 -10.93 -9.65 5.40
CA SER A 82 -9.65 -10.37 5.26
C SER A 82 -9.80 -11.73 4.58
N THR A 83 -10.93 -12.43 4.84
CA THR A 83 -11.26 -13.69 4.17
C THR A 83 -11.51 -13.48 2.68
N LEU A 84 -12.22 -12.42 2.31
CA LEU A 84 -12.43 -12.02 0.91
C LEU A 84 -11.10 -11.67 0.25
N CYS A 85 -10.25 -10.85 0.88
CA CYS A 85 -8.92 -10.52 0.37
C CYS A 85 -8.08 -11.78 0.10
N ASN A 86 -8.11 -12.75 1.02
CA ASN A 86 -7.40 -14.01 0.82
C ASN A 86 -7.96 -14.79 -0.37
N ALA A 87 -9.29 -14.90 -0.48
CA ALA A 87 -9.94 -15.58 -1.61
C ALA A 87 -9.59 -14.93 -2.96
N ILE A 88 -9.59 -13.60 -3.03
CA ILE A 88 -9.17 -12.84 -4.23
C ILE A 88 -7.71 -13.15 -4.56
N SER A 89 -6.81 -13.13 -3.56
CA SER A 89 -5.38 -13.42 -3.80
C SER A 89 -5.14 -14.83 -4.33
N VAL A 90 -5.86 -15.82 -3.81
CA VAL A 90 -5.77 -17.22 -4.27
C VAL A 90 -6.30 -17.34 -5.69
N ARG A 91 -7.47 -16.74 -5.97
CA ARG A 91 -8.08 -16.80 -7.31
C ARG A 91 -7.21 -16.12 -8.35
N ALA A 92 -6.68 -14.94 -8.05
CA ALA A 92 -5.80 -14.21 -8.95
C ALA A 92 -4.60 -15.04 -9.40
N ARG A 93 -4.01 -15.84 -8.50
CA ARG A 93 -2.92 -16.75 -8.85
C ARG A 93 -3.34 -17.88 -9.78
N VAL A 94 -4.54 -18.43 -9.58
CA VAL A 94 -5.13 -19.43 -10.50
C VAL A 94 -5.31 -18.81 -11.88
N ASP A 95 -5.69 -17.54 -11.95
CA ASP A 95 -5.84 -16.77 -13.19
C ASP A 95 -4.49 -16.21 -13.72
N GLN A 96 -3.35 -16.71 -13.23
CA GLN A 96 -1.99 -16.32 -13.64
C GLN A 96 -1.66 -14.82 -13.46
N ARG A 97 -2.37 -14.15 -12.55
CA ARG A 97 -2.10 -12.77 -12.15
C ARG A 97 -1.04 -12.69 -11.07
N THR A 98 -0.53 -11.49 -10.83
CA THR A 98 0.60 -11.21 -9.93
C THR A 98 0.14 -10.37 -8.73
N PRO A 99 -0.54 -10.97 -7.73
CA PRO A 99 -0.95 -10.26 -6.53
C PRO A 99 0.25 -9.84 -5.67
N CYS A 100 0.22 -8.60 -5.21
CA CYS A 100 1.13 -8.03 -4.21
C CYS A 100 0.33 -7.32 -3.11
N GLY A 101 1.02 -6.93 -2.03
CA GLY A 101 0.42 -6.22 -0.91
C GLY A 101 0.35 -7.07 0.36
N VAL A 102 -0.61 -6.76 1.23
CA VAL A 102 -0.68 -7.30 2.59
C VAL A 102 -2.10 -7.67 2.98
N ILE A 103 -2.25 -8.85 3.58
CA ILE A 103 -3.48 -9.27 4.25
C ILE A 103 -3.27 -9.30 5.77
N SER A 104 -4.17 -8.69 6.53
CA SER A 104 -4.12 -8.68 8.00
C SER A 104 -4.96 -9.82 8.59
N ILE A 105 -4.31 -10.72 9.33
CA ILE A 105 -4.97 -11.86 9.99
C ILE A 105 -5.00 -11.63 11.49
N ALA A 106 -6.18 -11.71 12.09
CA ALA A 106 -6.32 -11.63 13.54
C ALA A 106 -5.68 -12.84 14.23
N VAL A 107 -4.90 -12.58 15.28
CA VAL A 107 -4.30 -13.59 16.16
C VAL A 107 -5.13 -13.66 17.44
N TYR A 108 -5.50 -14.87 17.84
CA TYR A 108 -6.28 -15.15 19.03
C TYR A 108 -5.48 -16.04 20.00
N ASP A 109 -5.70 -15.86 21.30
CA ASP A 109 -5.20 -16.79 22.33
C ASP A 109 -6.09 -18.03 22.43
N ASP A 110 -5.70 -18.97 23.31
CA ASP A 110 -6.45 -20.20 23.59
C ASP A 110 -7.86 -19.95 24.16
N ARG A 111 -8.14 -18.72 24.60
CA ARG A 111 -9.45 -18.28 25.13
C ARG A 111 -10.27 -17.51 24.10
N ALA A 112 -9.87 -17.52 22.83
CA ALA A 112 -10.50 -16.81 21.72
C ALA A 112 -10.52 -15.27 21.87
N HIS A 113 -9.64 -14.70 22.69
CA HIS A 113 -9.45 -13.24 22.72
C HIS A 113 -8.48 -12.81 21.63
N LYS A 114 -8.81 -11.74 20.91
CA LYS A 114 -7.87 -11.15 19.94
C LYS A 114 -6.67 -10.56 20.68
N VAL A 115 -5.49 -11.15 20.46
CA VAL A 115 -4.21 -10.74 21.06
C VAL A 115 -3.28 -10.03 20.07
N GLY A 116 -3.57 -10.11 18.77
CA GLY A 116 -2.70 -9.49 17.78
C GLY A 116 -3.23 -9.50 16.36
N ILE A 117 -2.35 -9.09 15.46
CA ILE A 117 -2.53 -9.11 14.01
C ILE A 117 -1.22 -9.60 13.41
N ASP A 118 -1.32 -10.53 12.46
CA ASP A 118 -0.22 -10.90 11.59
C ASP A 118 -0.45 -10.35 10.18
N ALA A 119 0.62 -9.91 9.54
CA ALA A 119 0.63 -9.55 8.13
C ALA A 119 1.01 -10.79 7.31
N ILE A 120 0.25 -11.09 6.27
CA ILE A 120 0.66 -11.97 5.18
C ILE A 120 1.08 -11.08 4.02
N GLU A 121 2.38 -11.02 3.74
CA GLU A 121 2.94 -10.36 2.56
C GLU A 121 2.65 -11.23 1.34
N LEU A 122 2.03 -10.67 0.29
CA LEU A 122 1.44 -11.50 -0.76
C LEU A 122 2.44 -12.07 -1.76
N THR A 123 3.57 -11.41 -2.04
CA THR A 123 4.54 -11.83 -3.06
C THR A 123 5.22 -13.14 -2.67
N SER A 124 5.79 -13.21 -1.46
CA SER A 124 6.45 -14.39 -0.89
C SER A 124 5.52 -15.28 -0.08
N ARG A 125 4.35 -14.76 0.33
CA ARG A 125 3.42 -15.39 1.29
C ARG A 125 4.01 -15.58 2.68
N HIS A 126 5.05 -14.81 3.01
CA HIS A 126 5.60 -14.80 4.36
C HIS A 126 4.65 -14.13 5.35
N ARG A 127 4.59 -14.70 6.55
CA ARG A 127 3.75 -14.22 7.65
C ARG A 127 4.61 -13.58 8.71
N PHE A 128 4.23 -12.37 9.13
CA PHE A 128 4.96 -11.57 10.11
C PHE A 128 4.05 -11.16 11.27
N PRO A 129 4.54 -11.17 12.53
CA PRO A 129 3.90 -10.45 13.62
C PRO A 129 3.83 -8.96 13.29
N LEU A 130 2.63 -8.43 13.02
CA LEU A 130 2.45 -7.03 12.67
C LEU A 130 2.12 -6.19 13.91
N ALA A 131 1.20 -6.69 14.74
CA ALA A 131 0.73 -6.02 15.94
C ALA A 131 0.48 -7.02 17.08
N ARG A 132 0.81 -6.66 18.32
CA ARG A 132 0.51 -7.43 19.53
C ARG A 132 0.03 -6.52 20.65
N ARG A 133 -0.81 -7.05 21.54
CA ARG A 133 -1.35 -6.33 22.71
C ARG A 133 -0.47 -6.45 23.96
N ASP A 134 0.45 -7.41 23.97
CA ASP A 134 1.35 -7.69 25.09
C ASP A 134 2.58 -6.76 25.14
N GLY A 135 2.74 -5.86 24.15
CA GLY A 135 3.85 -4.92 24.08
C GLY A 135 5.17 -5.55 23.61
N THR A 136 5.15 -6.79 23.11
CA THR A 136 6.38 -7.54 22.78
C THR A 136 7.08 -7.08 21.50
N LEU A 137 6.39 -6.30 20.65
CA LEU A 137 6.95 -5.86 19.36
C LEU A 137 7.72 -4.55 19.51
N VAL A 138 8.86 -4.48 18.82
CA VAL A 138 9.67 -3.26 18.73
C VAL A 138 9.16 -2.40 17.58
N GLY A 139 8.64 -1.24 17.93
CA GLY A 139 8.19 -0.25 16.97
C GLY A 139 7.20 0.74 17.57
N SER A 140 6.42 1.37 16.69
CA SER A 140 5.41 2.32 17.14
C SER A 140 4.26 1.67 17.94
N THR A 141 3.67 2.43 18.85
CA THR A 141 2.44 2.03 19.56
C THR A 141 1.26 2.85 19.07
N TRP A 142 0.11 2.21 18.89
CA TRP A 142 -1.16 2.89 18.58
C TRP A 142 -2.34 2.14 19.19
N SER A 143 -3.22 2.88 19.87
CA SER A 143 -4.31 2.30 20.67
C SER A 143 -3.76 1.24 21.64
N CYS A 144 -4.27 0.01 21.61
CA CYS A 144 -3.85 -1.08 22.48
C CYS A 144 -2.77 -2.01 21.88
N TYR A 145 -2.11 -1.60 20.79
CA TYR A 145 -1.13 -2.43 20.09
C TYR A 145 0.27 -1.80 20.06
N SER A 146 1.29 -2.64 20.28
CA SER A 146 2.66 -2.42 19.80
C SER A 146 2.80 -3.02 18.40
N PHE A 147 3.43 -2.30 17.48
CA PHE A 147 3.64 -2.73 16.11
C PHE A 147 5.10 -3.12 15.85
N SER A 148 5.31 -3.96 14.84
CA SER A 148 6.65 -4.31 14.36
C SER A 148 7.06 -3.38 13.21
N ASP A 149 8.07 -2.55 13.45
CA ASP A 149 8.62 -1.67 12.41
C ASP A 149 9.28 -2.48 11.29
N ASP A 150 9.88 -3.62 11.62
CA ASP A 150 10.51 -4.52 10.64
C ASP A 150 9.45 -5.16 9.74
N ALA A 151 8.30 -5.58 10.30
CA ALA A 151 7.20 -6.11 9.50
C ALA A 151 6.63 -5.06 8.55
N PHE A 152 6.41 -3.82 9.03
CA PHE A 152 5.97 -2.73 8.16
C PHE A 152 6.99 -2.44 7.07
N THR A 153 8.28 -2.33 7.41
CA THR A 153 9.36 -2.05 6.46
C THR A 153 9.40 -3.10 5.37
N HIS A 154 9.38 -4.39 5.74
CA HIS A 154 9.40 -5.50 4.79
C HIS A 154 8.17 -5.50 3.88
N CYS A 155 6.98 -5.43 4.45
CA CYS A 155 5.74 -5.43 3.68
C CYS A 155 5.67 -4.24 2.71
N VAL A 156 6.09 -3.05 3.15
CA VAL A 156 6.14 -1.85 2.30
C VAL A 156 7.14 -2.02 1.16
N SER A 157 8.38 -2.42 1.45
CA SER A 157 9.43 -2.55 0.43
C SER A 157 9.04 -3.58 -0.63
N THR A 158 8.61 -4.77 -0.21
CA THR A 158 8.25 -5.85 -1.15
C THR A 158 7.00 -5.50 -1.97
N THR A 159 6.03 -4.80 -1.38
CA THR A 159 4.85 -4.34 -2.13
C THR A 159 5.24 -3.31 -3.20
N VAL A 160 6.03 -2.30 -2.84
CA VAL A 160 6.47 -1.26 -3.78
C VAL A 160 7.35 -1.85 -4.89
N GLU A 161 8.29 -2.73 -4.56
CA GLU A 161 9.13 -3.42 -5.55
C GLU A 161 8.31 -4.27 -6.51
N SER A 162 7.25 -4.93 -6.01
CA SER A 162 6.36 -5.75 -6.84
C SER A 162 5.53 -4.86 -7.78
N LEU A 163 5.01 -3.72 -7.30
CA LEU A 163 4.30 -2.75 -8.13
C LEU A 163 5.19 -2.17 -9.23
N ASP A 164 6.41 -1.76 -8.87
CA ASP A 164 7.41 -1.25 -9.83
C ASP A 164 7.83 -2.31 -10.86
N SER A 165 7.73 -3.59 -10.50
CA SER A 165 8.02 -4.74 -11.36
C SER A 165 6.81 -5.22 -12.18
N GLY A 166 5.67 -4.51 -12.09
CA GLY A 166 4.48 -4.79 -12.91
C GLY A 166 3.47 -5.76 -12.30
N ALA A 167 3.41 -5.87 -10.97
CA ALA A 167 2.28 -6.52 -10.30
C ALA A 167 0.96 -5.89 -10.76
N ASP A 168 0.01 -6.73 -11.17
CA ASP A 168 -1.25 -6.29 -11.79
C ASP A 168 -2.43 -6.24 -10.81
N LEU A 169 -2.20 -6.70 -9.57
CA LEU A 169 -3.18 -6.74 -8.49
C LEU A 169 -2.53 -6.30 -7.17
N LEU A 170 -3.05 -5.23 -6.57
CA LEU A 170 -2.72 -4.82 -5.21
C LEU A 170 -3.87 -5.19 -4.26
N ILE A 171 -3.55 -5.78 -3.12
CA ILE A 171 -4.49 -5.99 -2.00
C ILE A 171 -3.86 -5.43 -0.73
N LEU A 172 -4.57 -4.53 -0.04
CA LEU A 172 -4.11 -3.96 1.22
C LEU A 172 -5.24 -4.00 2.26
N ASP A 173 -5.04 -4.82 3.28
CA ASP A 173 -5.94 -5.00 4.42
C ASP A 173 -5.18 -4.65 5.71
N GLU A 174 -5.42 -3.54 6.40
CA GLU A 174 -6.48 -2.52 6.26
C GLU A 174 -5.86 -1.11 6.25
N ILE A 175 -6.46 -0.17 5.51
CA ILE A 175 -6.19 1.27 5.65
C ILE A 175 -7.13 1.84 6.71
N GLY A 176 -6.53 2.33 7.80
CA GLY A 176 -7.25 2.86 8.95
C GLY A 176 -6.72 4.23 9.41
N PRO A 177 -7.14 4.64 10.63
CA PRO A 177 -6.65 5.87 11.26
C PRO A 177 -5.13 5.86 11.49
N LEU A 178 -4.51 4.67 11.58
CA LEU A 178 -3.05 4.56 11.69
C LEU A 178 -2.37 5.16 10.46
N GLU A 179 -2.86 4.82 9.26
CA GLU A 179 -2.31 5.33 8.00
C GLU A 179 -2.72 6.78 7.74
N LEU A 180 -3.99 7.12 7.92
CA LEU A 180 -4.49 8.43 7.50
C LEU A 180 -4.31 9.51 8.56
N SER A 181 -4.61 9.23 9.83
CA SER A 181 -4.51 10.23 10.90
C SER A 181 -3.12 10.26 11.53
N ALA A 182 -2.55 9.09 11.85
CA ALA A 182 -1.26 9.00 12.51
C ALA A 182 -0.07 9.05 11.54
N GLN A 183 -0.33 8.98 10.22
CA GLN A 183 0.68 8.95 9.16
C GLN A 183 1.73 7.83 9.34
N LYS A 184 1.27 6.65 9.76
CA LYS A 184 2.10 5.45 10.07
C LYS A 184 1.65 4.24 9.25
N GLY A 185 2.21 3.07 9.56
CA GLY A 185 1.80 1.79 8.99
C GLY A 185 2.01 1.72 7.48
N PHE A 186 0.98 1.35 6.74
CA PHE A 186 1.06 1.14 5.29
C PHE A 186 0.92 2.41 4.43
N LEU A 187 0.88 3.60 5.04
CA LEU A 187 0.82 4.88 4.31
C LEU A 187 1.84 5.01 3.16
N PRO A 188 3.11 4.55 3.27
CA PRO A 188 4.06 4.66 2.16
C PRO A 188 3.59 3.95 0.88
N ILE A 189 2.82 2.87 0.98
CA ILE A 189 2.22 2.19 -0.19
C ILE A 189 1.19 3.11 -0.84
N LEU A 190 0.31 3.76 -0.06
CA LEU A 190 -0.64 4.74 -0.61
C LEU A 190 0.08 5.91 -1.30
N ARG A 191 1.12 6.48 -0.67
CA ARG A 191 1.89 7.57 -1.29
C ARG A 191 2.57 7.15 -2.59
N HIS A 192 3.00 5.89 -2.68
CA HIS A 192 3.50 5.34 -3.93
C HIS A 192 2.40 5.34 -5.01
N LEU A 193 1.17 4.93 -4.70
CA LEU A 193 0.03 4.97 -5.63
C LEU A 193 -0.37 6.38 -6.09
N GLU A 194 -0.07 7.44 -5.34
CA GLU A 194 -0.30 8.83 -5.78
C GLU A 194 0.60 9.22 -6.96
N CYS A 195 1.80 8.64 -7.01
CA CYS A 195 2.88 9.07 -7.91
C CYS A 195 3.23 8.04 -8.99
N ALA A 196 2.82 6.79 -8.82
CA ALA A 196 3.06 5.67 -9.73
C ALA A 196 1.82 5.32 -10.53
N ARG A 197 2.00 4.49 -11.56
CA ARG A 197 0.89 3.90 -12.29
C ARG A 197 0.18 2.89 -11.39
N LEU A 198 -1.14 3.00 -11.30
CA LEU A 198 -1.96 2.04 -10.57
C LEU A 198 -1.90 0.66 -11.27
N PRO A 199 -1.89 -0.45 -10.50
CA PRO A 199 -2.06 -1.77 -11.06
C PRO A 199 -3.47 -1.90 -11.66
N LEU A 200 -3.67 -2.89 -12.53
CA LEU A 200 -4.95 -3.10 -13.21
C LEU A 200 -6.12 -3.18 -12.21
N GLN A 201 -5.91 -3.83 -11.08
CA GLN A 201 -6.87 -3.88 -9.98
C GLN A 201 -6.21 -3.57 -8.63
N THR A 202 -6.89 -2.78 -7.81
CA THR A 202 -6.50 -2.47 -6.44
C THR A 202 -7.68 -2.76 -5.51
N PHE A 203 -7.44 -3.51 -4.43
CA PHE A 203 -8.40 -3.75 -3.36
C PHE A 203 -7.85 -3.17 -2.06
N LEU A 204 -8.55 -2.18 -1.50
CA LEU A 204 -8.20 -1.62 -0.20
C LEU A 204 -9.32 -1.93 0.78
N VAL A 205 -9.00 -2.60 1.89
CA VAL A 205 -9.93 -2.67 3.01
C VAL A 205 -9.86 -1.33 3.73
N VAL A 206 -11.00 -0.65 3.86
CA VAL A 206 -11.09 0.69 4.41
C VAL A 206 -12.16 0.70 5.49
N ARG A 207 -11.90 1.37 6.61
CA ARG A 207 -12.93 1.60 7.62
C ARG A 207 -14.07 2.45 7.04
N PRO A 208 -15.34 2.17 7.38
CA PRO A 208 -16.49 2.93 6.87
C PRO A 208 -16.31 4.46 6.99
N THR A 209 -15.76 4.91 8.13
CA THR A 209 -15.54 6.33 8.43
C THR A 209 -14.48 7.02 7.55
N LEU A 210 -13.68 6.27 6.80
CA LEU A 210 -12.57 6.76 5.98
C LEU A 210 -12.82 6.60 4.48
N LEU A 211 -14.03 6.15 4.09
CA LEU A 211 -14.35 5.89 2.69
C LEU A 211 -14.28 7.15 1.83
N ASP A 212 -14.79 8.27 2.32
CA ASP A 212 -14.82 9.50 1.54
C ASP A 212 -13.42 10.11 1.39
N ASP A 213 -12.55 9.99 2.41
CA ASP A 213 -11.14 10.34 2.30
C ASP A 213 -10.45 9.51 1.22
N MET A 214 -10.73 8.21 1.13
CA MET A 214 -10.18 7.33 0.11
C MET A 214 -10.72 7.62 -1.29
N LYS A 215 -12.01 7.92 -1.44
CA LYS A 215 -12.55 8.37 -2.73
C LYS A 215 -11.90 9.68 -3.17
N HIS A 216 -11.74 10.63 -2.26
CA HIS A 216 -11.10 11.91 -2.56
C HIS A 216 -9.63 11.73 -2.98
N PHE A 217 -8.89 10.88 -2.27
CA PHE A 217 -7.53 10.49 -2.62
C PHE A 217 -7.43 10.00 -4.07
N PHE A 218 -8.27 9.02 -4.46
CA PHE A 218 -8.21 8.45 -5.83
C PHE A 218 -8.74 9.38 -6.92
N ASN A 219 -9.63 10.31 -6.59
CA ASN A 219 -10.04 11.37 -7.52
C ASN A 219 -8.87 12.30 -7.88
N GLY A 220 -7.86 12.41 -7.02
CA GLY A 220 -6.64 13.17 -7.26
C GLY A 220 -5.56 12.43 -8.05
N CYS A 221 -5.67 11.12 -8.23
CA CYS A 221 -4.69 10.31 -8.96
C CYS A 221 -4.68 10.64 -10.46
N ALA A 222 -3.49 10.72 -11.07
CA ALA A 222 -3.32 11.02 -12.49
C ALA A 222 -4.02 10.00 -13.40
N ASP A 223 -3.99 8.72 -13.02
CA ASP A 223 -4.63 7.62 -13.75
C ASP A 223 -6.16 7.65 -13.69
N ARG A 224 -6.73 8.49 -12.81
CA ARG A 224 -8.18 8.63 -12.57
C ARG A 224 -8.87 7.27 -12.54
N PRO A 225 -8.60 6.36 -11.60
CA PRO A 225 -9.16 5.00 -11.64
C PRO A 225 -10.70 4.99 -11.61
N LEU A 226 -11.30 3.87 -12.03
CA LEU A 226 -12.69 3.54 -11.71
C LEU A 226 -12.76 3.11 -10.25
N VAL A 227 -13.27 3.98 -9.38
CA VAL A 227 -13.43 3.70 -7.96
C VAL A 227 -14.83 3.14 -7.72
N GLN A 228 -14.90 1.97 -7.09
CA GLN A 228 -16.13 1.36 -6.61
C GLN A 228 -15.99 1.03 -5.12
N THR A 229 -17.11 1.03 -4.40
CA THR A 229 -17.17 0.58 -3.00
C THR A 229 -18.00 -0.68 -2.93
N ILE A 230 -17.50 -1.68 -2.20
CA ILE A 230 -18.24 -2.89 -1.89
C ILE A 230 -18.38 -3.01 -0.38
N GLU A 231 -19.59 -3.29 0.08
CA GLU A 231 -19.85 -3.62 1.47
C GLU A 231 -19.88 -5.13 1.62
N VAL A 232 -19.01 -5.64 2.49
CA VAL A 232 -18.91 -7.06 2.80
C VAL A 232 -19.73 -7.34 4.05
N THR A 233 -20.60 -8.33 3.94
CA THR A 233 -21.28 -8.98 5.07
C THR A 233 -20.92 -10.47 5.07
N PRO A 234 -21.17 -11.18 6.19
CA PRO A 234 -20.98 -12.63 6.24
C PRO A 234 -21.69 -13.40 5.12
N GLU A 235 -22.85 -12.89 4.67
CA GLU A 235 -23.69 -13.49 3.63
C GLU A 235 -23.15 -13.20 2.22
N THR A 236 -22.61 -12.00 1.98
CA THR A 236 -22.21 -11.58 0.63
C THR A 236 -20.78 -11.96 0.27
N ARG A 237 -19.89 -12.17 1.25
CA ARG A 237 -18.44 -12.37 1.03
C ARG A 237 -18.11 -13.47 0.01
N SER A 238 -18.84 -14.58 0.03
CA SER A 238 -18.60 -15.74 -0.85
C SER A 238 -19.06 -15.49 -2.29
N HIS A 239 -20.06 -14.63 -2.48
CA HIS A 239 -20.55 -14.24 -3.80
C HIS A 239 -19.66 -13.15 -4.41
N ILE A 240 -19.24 -12.19 -3.59
CA ILE A 240 -18.33 -11.11 -3.97
C ILE A 240 -16.98 -11.67 -4.46
N ALA A 241 -16.42 -12.67 -3.76
CA ALA A 241 -15.18 -13.31 -4.18
C ALA A 241 -15.27 -13.93 -5.59
N ARG A 242 -16.46 -14.45 -5.96
CA ARG A 242 -16.72 -15.04 -7.28
C ARG A 242 -16.94 -13.98 -8.35
N SER A 243 -17.61 -12.88 -8.05
CA SER A 243 -17.90 -11.82 -9.03
C SER A 243 -16.71 -10.88 -9.29
N LEU A 244 -15.81 -10.73 -8.32
CA LEU A 244 -14.60 -9.89 -8.46
C LEU A 244 -13.38 -10.68 -8.94
N GLY A 245 -13.51 -12.01 -9.05
CA GLY A 245 -12.55 -12.91 -9.69
C GLY A 245 -12.57 -12.76 -11.21
N VAL A 246 -12.16 -11.58 -11.68
CA VAL A 246 -11.64 -11.28 -13.03
C VAL A 246 -12.49 -11.79 -14.19
N SER A 247 -13.42 -10.95 -14.67
CA SER A 247 -13.83 -11.01 -16.08
C SER A 247 -12.59 -10.73 -16.93
N SER A 248 -12.16 -11.76 -17.65
CA SER A 248 -11.36 -11.60 -18.86
C SER A 248 -12.29 -11.05 -19.93
N ASP A 249 -12.25 -9.73 -20.15
CA ASP A 249 -12.68 -9.14 -21.41
C ASP A 249 -11.44 -8.62 -22.15
#